data_AF-A0A8I0MDR7-F1
#
_entry.id   AF-A0A8I0MDR7-F1
#
_cell.length_a   1.000
_cell.length_b   1.000
_cell.length_c   1.000
_cell.angle_alpha   90.00
_cell.angle_beta   90.00
_cell.angle_gamma   90.00
#
_symmetry.space_group_name_H-M   'P 1'
#
loop_
_entity.id
_entity.type
_entity.pdbx_description
1 polymer ?
#
loop_
_entity_poly.entity_id
_entity_poly.type
_entity_poly.pdbx_seq_one_letter_code
_entity_poly.pdbx_strand_id
1 'polypeptide(L)'
;MATAAPAKDPLLEATLRQLADIAMPQPVSMMPQTWAWAALGCVILLLIAFACWRWYRRWEANRYRREALADLKKIEGRLTAPATRGEALVALPVLLKRTALVLWPRETIAGLHGTGWTGFLDAHSGGPVFPIASARFFEEAEYRGSAALCAVPEPEARTYAAAARHWIEAHHVRA
;
A
#
# COMPACT_ATOMS: atom_id res chain seq x y z
N MET A 1 10.28 -52.38 74.34
CA MET A 1 9.10 -53.16 73.90
C MET A 1 9.11 -53.17 72.39
N ALA A 2 9.49 -54.28 71.75
CA ALA A 2 9.57 -54.40 70.30
C ALA A 2 8.35 -55.17 69.81
N THR A 3 7.47 -54.51 69.07
CA THR A 3 6.33 -55.13 68.38
C THR A 3 6.85 -55.95 67.20
N ALA A 4 6.76 -57.27 67.29
CA ALA A 4 7.07 -58.17 66.19
C ALA A 4 6.05 -57.96 65.06
N ALA A 5 6.54 -57.70 63.84
CA ALA A 5 5.71 -57.60 62.65
C ALA A 5 4.96 -58.92 62.41
N PRO A 6 3.67 -58.88 61.98
CA PRO A 6 2.90 -60.10 61.74
C PRO A 6 3.51 -60.92 60.60
N ALA A 7 3.43 -62.25 60.72
CA ALA A 7 3.90 -63.18 59.71
C ALA A 7 3.15 -62.97 58.39
N LYS A 8 3.88 -63.00 57.27
CA LYS A 8 3.30 -62.80 55.93
C LYS A 8 2.37 -63.97 55.59
N ASP A 9 1.10 -63.67 55.29
CA ASP A 9 0.12 -64.69 54.93
C ASP A 9 0.44 -65.28 53.54
N PRO A 10 0.65 -66.61 53.44
CA PRO A 10 1.03 -67.26 52.18
C PRO A 10 -0.08 -67.17 51.12
N LEU A 11 -1.33 -67.04 51.57
CA LEU A 11 -2.48 -66.83 50.69
C LEU A 11 -2.46 -65.43 50.06
N LEU A 12 -2.03 -64.41 50.81
CA LEU A 12 -1.86 -63.05 50.30
C LEU A 12 -0.75 -63.00 49.26
N GLU A 13 0.38 -63.68 49.50
CA GLU A 13 1.47 -63.76 48.51
C GLU A 13 1.06 -64.49 47.23
N ALA A 14 0.27 -65.56 47.33
CA ALA A 14 -0.28 -66.24 46.16
C ALA A 14 -1.23 -65.34 45.35
N THR A 15 -2.07 -64.56 46.04
CA THR A 15 -3.02 -63.63 45.41
C THR A 15 -2.30 -62.48 44.72
N LEU A 16 -1.23 -61.95 45.33
CA LEU A 16 -0.38 -60.90 44.75
C LEU A 16 0.39 -61.39 43.52
N ARG A 17 0.85 -62.64 43.50
CA ARG A 17 1.49 -63.24 42.31
C ARG A 17 0.51 -63.48 41.16
N GLN A 18 -0.79 -63.56 41.44
CA GLN A 18 -1.83 -63.78 40.44
C GLN A 18 -2.38 -62.48 39.84
N LEU A 19 -2.05 -61.32 40.44
CA LEU A 19 -2.24 -60.01 39.81
C LEU A 19 -1.27 -59.92 38.62
N ALA A 20 -1.78 -60.23 37.44
CA ALA A 20 -1.04 -60.16 36.19
C ALA A 20 -0.45 -58.75 36.01
N ASP A 21 0.85 -58.73 35.72
CA ASP A 21 1.62 -57.53 35.41
C ASP A 21 0.88 -56.72 34.33
N ILE A 22 0.52 -55.48 34.65
CA ILE A 22 -0.21 -54.62 33.73
C ILE A 22 0.74 -54.29 32.60
N ALA A 23 0.62 -55.00 31.47
CA ALA A 23 1.34 -54.68 30.26
C ALA A 23 1.00 -53.23 29.86
N MET A 24 1.94 -52.31 30.09
CA MET A 24 1.76 -50.92 29.69
C MET A 24 1.56 -50.88 28.17
N PRO A 25 0.49 -50.23 27.67
CA PRO A 25 0.33 -50.05 26.24
C PRO A 25 1.54 -49.30 25.70
N GLN A 26 2.06 -49.76 24.56
CA GLN A 26 3.12 -49.07 23.81
C GLN A 26 2.74 -47.58 23.71
N PRO A 27 3.65 -46.62 24.00
CA PRO A 27 3.33 -45.21 23.97
C PRO A 27 2.81 -44.85 22.58
N VAL A 28 1.51 -44.53 22.51
CA VAL A 28 0.89 -44.02 21.29
C VAL A 28 1.60 -42.74 20.93
N SER A 29 2.27 -42.75 19.78
CA SER A 29 2.95 -41.57 19.25
C SER A 29 1.94 -40.43 19.17
N MET A 30 2.06 -39.45 20.07
CA MET A 30 1.21 -38.24 20.10
C MET A 30 1.60 -37.22 19.02
N MET A 31 2.39 -37.63 18.03
CA MET A 31 2.54 -36.84 16.81
C MET A 31 1.31 -37.08 15.95
N PRO A 32 0.41 -36.10 15.78
CA PRO A 32 -0.61 -36.24 14.75
C PRO A 32 0.12 -36.07 13.42
N GLN A 33 0.55 -37.17 12.82
CA GLN A 33 1.05 -37.22 11.44
C GLN A 33 -0.14 -37.09 10.47
N THR A 34 -0.97 -36.09 10.71
CA THR A 34 -2.05 -35.74 9.80
C THR A 34 -1.46 -34.81 8.74
N TRP A 35 -1.67 -35.18 7.49
CA TRP A 35 -1.52 -34.35 6.29
C TRP A 35 -2.04 -32.90 6.46
N ALA A 36 -2.88 -32.64 7.46
CA ALA A 36 -3.35 -31.34 7.90
C ALA A 36 -2.22 -30.32 8.15
N TRP A 37 -1.06 -30.69 8.70
CA TRP A 37 0.05 -29.74 8.86
C TRP A 37 0.70 -29.37 7.53
N ALA A 38 0.82 -30.31 6.61
CA ALA A 38 1.27 -30.03 5.25
C ALA A 38 0.26 -29.15 4.50
N ALA A 39 -1.04 -29.43 4.66
CA ALA A 39 -2.11 -28.60 4.12
C ALA A 39 -2.08 -27.18 4.72
N LEU A 40 -1.90 -27.05 6.03
CA LEU A 40 -1.78 -25.77 6.72
C LEU A 40 -0.55 -24.99 6.24
N GLY A 41 0.60 -25.66 6.12
CA GLY A 41 1.82 -25.08 5.58
C GLY A 41 1.62 -24.57 4.14
N CYS A 42 0.92 -25.35 3.30
CA CYS A 42 0.57 -24.95 1.95
C CYS A 42 -0.34 -23.71 1.93
N VAL A 43 -1.37 -23.67 2.77
CA VAL A 43 -2.26 -22.49 2.91
C VAL A 43 -1.49 -21.25 3.36
N ILE A 44 -0.63 -21.38 4.36
CA ILE A 44 0.21 -20.27 4.84
C ILE A 44 1.13 -19.78 3.72
N LEU A 45 1.75 -20.70 2.97
CA LEU A 45 2.64 -20.36 1.87
C LEU A 45 1.90 -19.63 0.74
N LEU A 46 0.68 -20.05 0.40
CA LEU A 46 -0.18 -19.35 -0.55
C LEU A 46 -0.58 -17.95 -0.06
N LEU A 47 -0.90 -17.80 1.23
CA LEU A 47 -1.21 -16.49 1.82
C LEU A 47 -0.01 -15.56 1.78
N ILE A 48 1.19 -16.05 2.08
CA ILE A 48 2.43 -15.28 1.99
C ILE A 48 2.68 -14.89 0.52
N ALA A 49 2.58 -15.83 -0.41
CA ALA A 49 2.76 -15.55 -1.84
C ALA A 49 1.76 -14.50 -2.34
N PHE A 50 0.50 -14.59 -1.93
CA PHE A 50 -0.54 -13.61 -2.26
C PHE A 50 -0.24 -12.24 -1.65
N ALA A 51 0.19 -12.19 -0.38
CA ALA A 51 0.58 -10.95 0.28
C ALA A 51 1.79 -10.30 -0.39
N CYS A 52 2.82 -11.09 -0.72
CA CYS A 52 4.00 -10.63 -1.45
C CYS A 52 3.64 -10.12 -2.85
N TRP A 53 2.79 -10.83 -3.59
CA TRP A 53 2.32 -10.40 -4.91
C TRP A 53 1.54 -9.07 -4.82
N ARG A 54 0.63 -8.95 -3.85
CA ARG A 54 -0.15 -7.73 -3.62
C ARG A 54 0.74 -6.57 -3.18
N TRP A 55 1.75 -6.83 -2.36
CA TRP A 55 2.77 -5.85 -1.99
C TRP A 55 3.58 -5.42 -3.21
N TYR A 56 4.04 -6.37 -4.02
CA TYR A 56 4.84 -6.10 -5.21
C TYR A 56 4.08 -5.24 -6.21
N ARG A 57 2.83 -5.61 -6.53
CA ARG A 57 1.96 -4.77 -7.38
C ARG A 57 1.77 -3.37 -6.81
N ARG A 58 1.65 -3.24 -5.49
CA ARG A 58 1.54 -1.93 -4.82
C ARG A 58 2.86 -1.14 -4.87
N TRP A 59 3.99 -1.83 -4.79
CA TRP A 59 5.32 -1.21 -4.89
C TRP A 59 5.60 -0.69 -6.30
N GLU A 60 5.20 -1.45 -7.31
CA GLU A 60 5.29 -1.07 -8.72
C GLU A 60 4.38 0.13 -9.03
N ALA A 61 3.13 0.09 -8.58
CA ALA A 61 2.23 1.25 -8.64
C ALA A 61 2.76 2.47 -7.85
N ASN A 62 3.56 2.25 -6.82
CA ASN A 62 4.18 3.35 -6.09
C ASN A 62 5.47 3.86 -6.74
N ARG A 63 6.06 3.21 -7.76
CA ARG A 63 7.25 3.73 -8.44
C ARG A 63 6.96 5.01 -9.21
N TYR A 64 5.97 4.96 -10.10
CA TYR A 64 5.59 6.13 -10.90
C TYR A 64 5.15 7.30 -10.00
N ARG A 65 4.40 7.01 -8.92
CA ARG A 65 3.97 8.02 -7.93
C ARG A 65 5.16 8.65 -7.22
N ARG A 66 6.15 7.85 -6.81
CA ARG A 66 7.39 8.35 -6.17
C ARG A 66 8.18 9.25 -7.11
N GLU A 67 8.30 8.87 -8.37
CA GLU A 67 8.98 9.69 -9.39
C GLU A 67 8.24 11.02 -9.59
N ALA A 68 6.91 10.98 -9.74
CA ALA A 68 6.09 12.18 -9.89
C ALA A 68 6.19 13.12 -8.67
N LEU A 69 6.17 12.58 -7.45
CA LEU A 69 6.35 13.38 -6.23
C LEU A 69 7.76 13.95 -6.08
N ALA A 70 8.78 13.21 -6.51
CA ALA A 70 10.15 13.71 -6.52
C ALA A 70 10.33 14.88 -7.50
N ASP A 71 9.71 14.79 -8.69
CA ASP A 71 9.70 15.88 -9.65
C ASP A 71 8.88 17.07 -9.17
N LEU A 72 7.73 16.83 -8.52
CA LEU A 72 6.93 17.89 -7.90
C LEU A 72 7.75 18.66 -6.85
N LYS A 73 8.52 17.97 -6.01
CA LYS A 73 9.39 18.62 -5.01
C LYS A 73 10.42 19.54 -5.66
N LYS A 74 10.95 19.19 -6.84
CA LYS A 74 11.87 20.07 -7.60
C LYS A 74 11.15 21.29 -8.17
N ILE A 75 9.86 21.16 -8.51
CA ILE A 75 9.02 22.27 -8.98
C ILE A 75 8.72 23.20 -7.80
N GLU A 76 8.29 22.66 -6.65
CA GLU A 76 8.01 23.42 -5.43
C GLU A 76 9.21 24.28 -5.00
N GLY A 77 10.43 23.73 -5.04
CA GLY A 77 11.65 24.48 -4.72
C GLY A 77 11.93 25.67 -5.65
N ARG A 78 11.42 25.62 -6.90
CA ARG A 78 11.55 26.69 -7.89
C ARG A 78 10.42 27.74 -7.80
N LEU A 79 9.37 27.50 -7.03
CA LEU A 79 8.28 28.46 -6.84
C LEU A 79 8.66 29.66 -5.97
N THR A 80 9.65 29.48 -5.08
CA THR A 80 10.10 30.52 -4.15
C THR A 80 10.76 31.69 -4.89
N ALA A 81 11.57 31.41 -5.91
CA ALA A 81 12.28 32.46 -6.65
C ALA A 81 11.39 33.03 -7.79
N PRO A 82 11.16 34.36 -7.85
CA PRO A 82 10.33 34.97 -8.88
C PRO A 82 10.78 34.65 -10.31
N ALA A 83 12.10 34.58 -10.54
CA ALA A 83 12.69 34.30 -11.85
C ALA A 83 12.36 32.88 -12.37
N THR A 84 12.20 31.89 -11.48
CA THR A 84 11.95 30.49 -11.86
C THR A 84 10.50 30.06 -11.65
N ARG A 85 9.67 30.91 -11.03
CA ARG A 85 8.28 30.61 -10.68
C ARG A 85 7.42 30.34 -11.92
N GLY A 86 7.54 31.16 -12.96
CA GLY A 86 6.78 30.97 -14.19
C GLY A 86 7.08 29.63 -14.85
N GLU A 87 8.37 29.24 -14.94
CA GLU A 87 8.77 27.94 -15.49
C GLU A 87 8.28 26.77 -14.64
N ALA A 88 8.35 26.91 -13.31
CA ALA A 88 7.85 25.91 -12.38
C ALA A 88 6.33 25.71 -12.51
N LEU A 89 5.58 26.80 -12.69
CA LEU A 89 4.14 26.76 -12.90
C LEU A 89 3.75 26.13 -14.25
N VAL A 90 4.52 26.35 -15.32
CA VAL A 90 4.33 25.65 -16.61
C VAL A 90 4.63 24.15 -16.49
N ALA A 91 5.63 23.78 -15.69
CA ALA A 91 6.00 22.37 -15.50
C ALA A 91 4.93 21.57 -14.73
N LEU A 92 4.08 22.23 -13.94
CA LEU A 92 3.05 21.60 -13.11
C LEU A 92 1.98 20.84 -13.93
N PRO A 93 1.27 21.44 -14.92
CA PRO A 93 0.34 20.72 -15.78
C PRO A 93 1.00 19.59 -16.57
N VAL A 94 2.23 19.81 -17.05
CA VAL A 94 2.98 18.80 -17.79
C VAL A 94 3.23 17.57 -16.91
N LEU A 95 3.62 17.77 -15.66
CA LEU A 95 3.80 16.69 -14.69
C LEU A 95 2.48 15.93 -14.43
N LEU A 96 1.37 16.65 -14.25
CA LEU A 96 0.06 16.02 -14.03
C LEU A 96 -0.41 15.23 -15.26
N LYS A 97 -0.31 15.80 -16.47
CA LYS A 97 -0.64 15.09 -17.73
C LYS A 97 0.24 13.86 -17.93
N ARG A 98 1.56 13.96 -17.69
CA ARG A 98 2.47 12.81 -17.74
C ARG A 98 2.08 11.72 -16.73
N THR A 99 1.73 12.11 -15.51
CA THR A 99 1.30 11.17 -14.47
C THR A 99 -0.01 10.49 -14.84
N ALA A 100 -0.95 11.22 -15.45
CA ALA A 100 -2.19 10.65 -15.96
C ALA A 100 -1.96 9.68 -17.13
N LEU A 101 -1.05 9.99 -18.06
CA LEU A 101 -0.77 9.13 -19.22
C LEU A 101 -0.17 7.75 -18.86
N VAL A 102 0.34 7.59 -17.63
CA VAL A 102 0.78 6.27 -17.12
C VAL A 102 -0.41 5.36 -16.80
N LEU A 103 -1.58 5.94 -16.52
CA LEU A 103 -2.74 5.24 -15.96
C LEU A 103 -3.93 5.19 -16.91
N TRP A 104 -4.06 6.17 -17.82
CA TRP A 104 -5.16 6.26 -18.77
C TRP A 104 -4.66 6.35 -20.22
N PRO A 105 -5.45 5.85 -21.20
CA PRO A 105 -5.11 5.95 -22.61
C PRO A 105 -4.91 7.39 -23.07
N ARG A 106 -4.03 7.57 -24.05
CA ARG A 106 -3.69 8.89 -24.58
C ARG A 106 -4.90 9.58 -25.22
N GLU A 107 -5.80 8.81 -25.81
CA GLU A 107 -7.01 9.28 -26.48
C GLU A 107 -7.94 10.01 -25.50
N THR A 108 -8.00 9.53 -24.25
CA THR A 108 -8.79 10.15 -23.18
C THR A 108 -8.17 11.44 -22.69
N ILE A 109 -6.83 11.52 -22.61
CA ILE A 109 -6.13 12.66 -21.99
C ILE A 109 -5.82 13.77 -23.00
N ALA A 110 -5.47 13.42 -24.24
CA ALA A 110 -4.93 14.36 -25.22
C ALA A 110 -5.92 15.46 -25.64
N GLY A 111 -7.22 15.23 -25.50
CA GLY A 111 -8.25 16.24 -25.75
C GLY A 111 -8.66 17.08 -24.54
N LEU A 112 -8.10 16.80 -23.35
CA LEU A 112 -8.49 17.50 -22.12
C LEU A 112 -7.66 18.76 -21.91
N HIS A 113 -8.36 19.89 -21.89
CA HIS A 113 -7.81 21.22 -21.66
C HIS A 113 -8.74 22.04 -20.76
N GLY A 114 -8.20 23.08 -20.12
CA GLY A 114 -8.97 24.03 -19.30
C GLY A 114 -9.88 23.34 -18.29
N THR A 115 -11.19 23.60 -18.39
CA THR A 115 -12.22 23.06 -17.50
C THR A 115 -12.42 21.55 -17.63
N GLY A 116 -12.25 21.00 -18.83
CA GLY A 116 -12.31 19.55 -19.06
C GLY A 116 -11.17 18.82 -18.34
N TRP A 117 -10.00 19.45 -18.26
CA TRP A 117 -8.86 18.92 -17.52
C TRP A 117 -9.09 18.97 -16.00
N THR A 118 -9.53 20.10 -15.44
CA THR A 118 -9.82 20.18 -13.99
C THR A 118 -10.94 19.24 -13.56
N GLY A 119 -11.99 19.11 -14.38
CA GLY A 119 -13.07 18.16 -14.12
C GLY A 119 -12.61 16.70 -14.13
N PHE A 120 -11.68 16.35 -15.03
CA PHE A 120 -11.04 15.04 -15.01
C PHE A 120 -10.24 14.80 -13.73
N LEU A 121 -9.46 15.80 -13.27
CA LEU A 121 -8.69 15.67 -12.04
C LEU A 121 -9.60 15.43 -10.83
N ASP A 122 -10.66 16.23 -10.68
CA ASP A 122 -11.63 16.15 -9.59
C ASP A 122 -12.39 14.80 -9.57
N ALA A 123 -12.73 14.29 -10.76
CA ALA A 123 -13.40 12.99 -10.90
C ALA A 123 -12.54 11.81 -10.41
N HIS A 124 -11.21 11.94 -10.46
CA HIS A 124 -10.28 10.86 -10.09
C HIS A 124 -9.63 11.02 -8.71
N SER A 125 -9.96 12.09 -7.98
CA SER A 125 -9.50 12.36 -6.60
C SER A 125 -10.55 12.14 -5.52
N GLY A 126 -11.78 11.74 -5.89
CA GLY A 126 -12.87 11.52 -4.93
C GLY A 126 -13.50 12.82 -4.39
N GLY A 127 -13.27 13.94 -5.07
CA GLY A 127 -13.78 15.27 -4.69
C GLY A 127 -13.01 16.39 -5.39
N PRO A 128 -13.51 17.64 -5.31
CA PRO A 128 -12.86 18.81 -5.91
C PRO A 128 -11.52 19.10 -5.23
N VAL A 129 -10.42 19.01 -5.99
CA VAL A 129 -9.06 19.26 -5.51
C VAL A 129 -8.55 20.61 -5.99
N PHE A 130 -9.03 21.05 -7.15
CA PHE A 130 -8.68 22.34 -7.71
C PHE A 130 -9.85 23.32 -7.60
N PRO A 131 -9.62 24.57 -7.16
CA PRO A 131 -10.61 25.63 -7.30
C PRO A 131 -11.07 25.79 -8.75
N ILE A 132 -12.32 26.18 -8.97
CA ILE A 132 -12.87 26.43 -10.33
C ILE A 132 -12.01 27.48 -11.09
N ALA A 133 -11.46 28.47 -10.38
CA ALA A 133 -10.56 29.48 -10.93
C ALA A 133 -9.26 28.90 -11.50
N SER A 134 -8.85 27.69 -11.09
CA SER A 134 -7.62 27.03 -11.56
C SER A 134 -7.71 26.54 -13.01
N ALA A 135 -8.91 26.39 -13.58
CA ALA A 135 -9.07 26.01 -14.99
C ALA A 135 -8.39 27.01 -15.93
N ARG A 136 -8.51 28.31 -15.62
CA ARG A 136 -7.84 29.38 -16.36
C ARG A 136 -6.33 29.32 -16.21
N PHE A 137 -5.82 28.99 -15.02
CA PHE A 137 -4.39 28.77 -14.81
C PHE A 137 -3.85 27.66 -15.72
N PHE A 138 -4.54 26.52 -15.80
CA PHE A 138 -4.11 25.40 -16.64
C PHE A 138 -4.12 25.74 -18.13
N GLU A 139 -5.12 26.50 -18.58
CA GLU A 139 -5.21 26.99 -19.95
C GLU A 139 -4.09 28.01 -20.26
N GLU A 140 -3.86 28.99 -19.38
CA GLU A 140 -2.80 29.98 -19.54
C GLU A 140 -1.40 29.34 -19.49
N ALA A 141 -1.20 28.31 -18.66
CA ALA A 141 0.06 27.57 -18.61
C ALA A 141 0.36 26.82 -19.91
N GLU A 142 -0.67 26.32 -20.60
CA GLU A 142 -0.54 25.59 -21.86
C GLU A 142 -0.36 26.54 -23.06
N TYR A 143 -1.01 27.71 -23.05
CA TYR A 143 -1.01 28.64 -24.20
C TYR A 143 -0.08 29.86 -24.06
N ARG A 144 0.09 30.46 -22.87
CA ARG A 144 0.82 31.73 -22.68
C ARG A 144 2.26 31.55 -22.20
N GLY A 145 2.66 30.34 -21.80
CA GLY A 145 4.02 30.04 -21.37
C GLY A 145 4.43 30.72 -20.06
N SER A 146 5.73 30.65 -19.74
CA SER A 146 6.26 31.02 -18.41
C SER A 146 6.15 32.51 -18.09
N ALA A 147 6.19 33.39 -19.10
CA ALA A 147 6.22 34.84 -18.91
C ALA A 147 4.96 35.40 -18.23
N ALA A 148 3.77 34.90 -18.61
CA ALA A 148 2.51 35.31 -17.99
C ALA A 148 2.40 34.82 -16.53
N LEU A 149 2.98 33.66 -16.24
CA LEU A 149 2.90 32.99 -14.95
C LEU A 149 3.91 33.51 -13.92
N CYS A 150 4.94 34.25 -14.33
CA CYS A 150 5.86 34.92 -13.40
C CYS A 150 5.15 35.94 -12.50
N ALA A 151 4.04 36.52 -12.96
CA ALA A 151 3.24 37.48 -12.21
C ALA A 151 2.37 36.83 -11.12
N VAL A 152 2.22 35.49 -11.12
CA VAL A 152 1.43 34.78 -10.12
C VAL A 152 2.09 34.90 -8.73
N PRO A 153 1.35 35.34 -7.70
CA PRO A 153 1.86 35.41 -6.34
C PRO A 153 2.31 34.02 -5.83
N GLU A 154 3.39 34.00 -5.06
CA GLU A 154 3.91 32.75 -4.49
C GLU A 154 2.88 31.95 -3.67
N PRO A 155 2.03 32.57 -2.81
CA PRO A 155 1.03 31.81 -2.05
C PRO A 155 0.05 31.06 -2.96
N GLU A 156 -0.37 31.69 -4.06
CA GLU A 156 -1.28 31.08 -5.02
C GLU A 156 -0.58 29.94 -5.78
N ALA A 157 0.67 30.15 -6.19
CA ALA A 157 1.48 29.14 -6.83
C ALA A 157 1.69 27.88 -5.94
N ARG A 158 1.88 28.09 -4.63
CA ARG A 158 1.98 27.00 -3.65
C ARG A 158 0.67 26.24 -3.48
N THR A 159 -0.48 26.92 -3.57
CA THR A 159 -1.80 26.26 -3.56
C THR A 159 -1.96 25.32 -4.76
N TYR A 160 -1.55 25.73 -5.96
CA TYR A 160 -1.57 24.85 -7.14
C TYR A 160 -0.64 23.63 -6.98
N ALA A 161 0.55 23.83 -6.41
CA ALA A 161 1.46 22.72 -6.12
C ALA A 161 0.92 21.76 -5.07
N ALA A 162 0.28 22.27 -4.02
CA ALA A 162 -0.35 21.44 -2.99
C ALA A 162 -1.54 20.64 -3.54
N ALA A 163 -2.36 21.24 -4.40
CA ALA A 163 -3.44 20.55 -5.09
C ALA A 163 -2.91 19.45 -6.03
N ALA A 164 -1.84 19.74 -6.78
CA ALA A 164 -1.15 18.74 -7.61
C ALA A 164 -0.59 17.57 -6.77
N ARG A 165 0.05 17.86 -5.63
CA ARG A 165 0.52 16.85 -4.69
C ARG A 165 -0.60 15.95 -4.22
N HIS A 166 -1.69 16.56 -3.74
CA HIS A 166 -2.85 15.82 -3.24
C HIS A 166 -3.43 14.90 -4.32
N TRP A 167 -3.56 15.38 -5.55
CA TRP A 167 -4.02 14.56 -6.66
C TRP A 167 -3.06 13.39 -6.97
N ILE A 168 -1.74 13.63 -7.00
CA ILE A 168 -0.75 12.56 -7.24
C ILE A 168 -0.78 11.51 -6.11
N GLU A 169 -1.04 11.90 -4.87
CA GLU A 169 -1.14 10.99 -3.73
C GLU A 169 -2.47 10.21 -3.70
N ALA A 170 -3.58 10.89 -3.97
CA ALA A 170 -4.93 10.39 -3.75
C ALA A 170 -5.61 9.79 -5.00
N HIS A 171 -5.08 10.01 -6.22
CA HIS A 171 -5.76 9.52 -7.42
C HIS A 171 -5.97 8.00 -7.34
N HIS A 172 -7.23 7.61 -7.51
CA HIS A 172 -7.61 6.21 -7.48
C HIS A 172 -7.43 5.60 -8.87
N VAL A 173 -6.44 4.72 -8.99
CA VAL A 173 -6.38 3.76 -10.09
C VAL A 173 -7.48 2.74 -9.82
N ARG A 174 -8.64 2.87 -10.46
CA ARG A 174 -9.59 1.77 -10.54
C ARG A 174 -8.90 0.66 -11.32
N ALA A 175 -8.43 -0.34 -10.58
CA ALA A 175 -7.85 -1.58 -11.10
C ALA A 175 -8.95 -2.58 -11.44
#